data_AF-A0A517SHV2-F1
#
_entry.id   AF-A0A517SHV2-F1
#
_cell.length_a   1.000
_cell.length_b   1.000
_cell.length_c   1.000
_cell.angle_alpha   90.00
_cell.angle_beta   90.00
_cell.angle_gamma   90.00
#
_symmetry.space_group_name_H-M   'P 1'
#
loop_
_entity.id
_entity.type
_entity.pdbx_description
1 polymer ?
#
loop_
_entity_poly.entity_id
_entity_poly.type
_entity_poly.pdbx_seq_one_letter_code
_entity_poly.pdbx_strand_id
1 'polypeptide(L)' 'MKHEDELLLTAIEDAIRGGLKSRADLAMSAGLTIPRFNRIASAGVAAGRLRILAERDRFKGLQFELGAPVVG' A
#
# COMPACT_ATOMS: atom_id res chain seq x y z
N MET A 1 4.60 -8.90 -12.99
CA MET A 1 5.24 -7.80 -12.22
C MET A 1 6.74 -8.05 -12.19
N LYS A 2 7.60 -7.03 -12.11
CA LYS A 2 9.06 -7.27 -11.96
C LYS A 2 9.36 -7.73 -10.54
N HIS A 3 10.40 -8.54 -10.35
CA HIS A 3 10.78 -9.06 -9.02
C HIS A 3 11.07 -7.96 -7.99
N GLU A 4 11.67 -6.84 -8.40
CA GLU A 4 11.92 -5.67 -7.54
C GLU A 4 10.61 -5.05 -7.01
N ASP A 5 9.57 -4.98 -7.84
CA ASP A 5 8.28 -4.42 -7.44
C ASP A 5 7.56 -5.31 -6.42
N GLU A 6 7.79 -6.63 -6.45
CA GLU A 6 7.27 -7.57 -5.45
C GLU A 6 7.93 -7.39 -4.09
N LEU A 7 9.25 -7.16 -4.06
CA LEU A 7 9.97 -6.86 -2.82
C LEU A 7 9.47 -5.55 -2.21
N LEU A 8 9.30 -4.51 -3.04
CA LEU A 8 8.76 -3.21 -2.60
C LEU A 8 7.32 -3.32 -2.11
N LEU A 9 6.49 -4.12 -2.78
CA LEU A 9 5.12 -4.36 -2.34
C LEU A 9 5.08 -5.08 -0.98
N THR A 10 5.95 -6.06 -0.78
CA THR A 10 6.07 -6.78 0.51
C THR A 10 6.45 -5.82 1.65
N ALA A 11 7.40 -4.89 1.41
CA ALA A 11 7.75 -3.87 2.40
C ALA A 11 6.57 -2.93 2.76
N ILE A 12 5.72 -2.58 1.77
CA ILE A 12 4.50 -1.82 2.01
C ILE A 12 3.50 -2.63 2.86
N GLU A 13 3.33 -3.91 2.55
CA GLU A 13 2.45 -4.80 3.33
C GLU A 13 2.90 -4.94 4.78
N ASP A 14 4.21 -5.08 5.02
CA ASP A 14 4.76 -5.16 6.38
C ASP A 14 4.58 -3.85 7.14
N ALA A 15 4.74 -2.70 6.49
CA ALA A 15 4.43 -1.40 7.07
C ALA A 15 2.95 -1.29 7.47
N ILE A 16 2.03 -1.82 6.66
CA ILE A 16 0.59 -1.89 6.97
C ILE A 16 0.34 -2.82 8.17
N ARG A 17 0.99 -3.99 8.22
CA ARG A 17 0.92 -4.90 9.38
C ARG A 17 1.45 -4.23 10.65
N GLY A 18 2.44 -3.35 10.53
CA GLY A 18 2.97 -2.50 11.59
C GLY A 18 2.06 -1.35 12.01
N GLY A 19 0.88 -1.21 11.39
CA GLY A 19 -0.14 -0.22 11.77
C GLY A 19 -0.08 1.09 10.98
N LEU A 20 0.84 1.24 10.02
CA LEU A 20 0.85 2.41 9.14
C LEU A 20 -0.28 2.32 8.13
N LYS A 21 -1.02 3.41 7.95
CA LYS A 21 -2.19 3.44 7.06
C LYS A 21 -2.13 4.54 6.02
N SER A 22 -1.48 5.66 6.32
CA SER A 22 -1.37 6.81 5.41
C SER A 22 -0.40 6.52 4.28
N ARG A 23 -0.75 6.93 3.06
CA ARG A 23 0.15 6.94 1.91
C ARG A 23 1.55 7.51 2.23
N ALA A 24 1.61 8.63 2.97
CA ALA A 24 2.86 9.32 3.25
C ALA A 24 3.77 8.48 4.15
N ASP A 25 3.22 7.95 5.24
CA ASP A 25 3.97 7.12 6.20
C ASP A 25 4.41 5.81 5.56
N LEU A 26 3.55 5.20 4.73
CA LEU A 26 3.88 3.98 4.00
C LEU A 26 4.99 4.21 2.97
N ALA A 27 4.92 5.30 2.20
CA ALA A 27 5.96 5.65 1.25
C ALA A 27 7.30 5.92 1.95
N MET A 28 7.28 6.68 3.06
CA MET A 28 8.47 6.96 3.85
C MET A 28 9.07 5.69 4.47
N SER A 29 8.24 4.84 5.08
CA SER A 29 8.67 3.58 5.69
C SER A 29 9.25 2.61 4.67
N ALA A 30 8.73 2.61 3.43
CA ALA A 30 9.24 1.79 2.34
C ALA A 30 10.46 2.43 1.61
N GLY A 31 10.90 3.62 2.01
CA GLY A 31 11.99 4.35 1.34
C GLY A 31 11.66 4.80 -0.09
N LEU A 32 10.38 5.05 -0.38
CA LEU A 32 9.86 5.36 -1.71
C LEU A 32 9.42 6.82 -1.82
N THR A 33 9.60 7.39 -3.02
CA THR A 33 8.92 8.63 -3.40
C THR A 33 7.42 8.36 -3.57
N ILE A 34 6.57 9.37 -3.33
CA ILE A 34 5.10 9.23 -3.49
C ILE A 34 4.70 8.70 -4.89
N PRO A 35 5.27 9.17 -6.02
CA PRO A 35 4.92 8.63 -7.34
C PRO A 35 5.28 7.15 -7.50
N ARG A 36 6.45 6.74 -6.96
CA ARG A 36 6.89 5.35 -7.02
C ARG A 36 6.01 4.47 -6.14
N PHE A 37 5.72 4.90 -4.92
CA PHE A 37 4.76 4.26 -4.04
C PHE A 37 3.41 4.08 -4.72
N ASN A 38 2.84 5.13 -5.33
CA ASN A 38 1.53 5.05 -5.99
C ASN A 38 1.52 3.98 -7.08
N ARG A 39 2.60 3.85 -7.86
CA ARG A 39 2.71 2.82 -8.89
C ARG A 39 2.66 1.41 -8.28
N ILE A 40 3.47 1.14 -7.26
CA ILE A 40 3.53 -0.17 -6.60
C ILE A 40 2.22 -0.47 -5.87
N ALA A 41 1.70 0.49 -5.12
CA ALA A 41 0.45 0.35 -4.39
C ALA A 41 -0.73 0.11 -5.34
N SER A 42 -0.78 0.79 -6.49
CA SER A 42 -1.83 0.56 -7.51
C SER A 42 -1.74 -0.86 -8.10
N ALA A 43 -0.52 -1.37 -8.33
CA ALA A 43 -0.32 -2.74 -8.77
C ALA A 43 -0.77 -3.75 -7.69
N GLY A 44 -0.44 -3.49 -6.42
CA GLY A 44 -0.91 -4.29 -5.28
C GLY A 44 -2.43 -4.29 -5.12
N VAL A 45 -3.09 -3.15 -5.37
CA VAL A 45 -4.56 -3.05 -5.36
C VAL A 45 -5.17 -3.83 -6.51
N ALA A 46 -4.64 -3.70 -7.73
CA ALA A 46 -5.10 -4.45 -8.89
C ALA A 46 -4.91 -5.97 -8.73
N ALA A 47 -3.85 -6.39 -8.02
CA ALA A 47 -3.60 -7.79 -7.67
C ALA A 47 -4.44 -8.29 -6.47
N GLY A 48 -5.30 -7.45 -5.89
CA GLY A 48 -6.11 -7.79 -4.71
C GLY A 48 -5.29 -7.95 -3.42
N ARG A 49 -4.01 -7.57 -3.41
CA ARG A 49 -3.10 -7.66 -2.26
C ARG A 49 -3.21 -6.48 -1.31
N LEU A 50 -3.61 -5.32 -1.83
CA LEU A 50 -3.88 -4.12 -1.07
C LEU A 50 -5.31 -3.65 -1.33
N ARG A 51 -5.87 -2.86 -0.41
CA ARG A 51 -7.15 -2.17 -0.58
C ARG A 51 -6.99 -0.72 -0.19
N ILE A 52 -7.64 0.15 -0.95
CA ILE A 52 -7.77 1.56 -0.63
C ILE A 52 -9.01 1.74 0.24
N LEU A 53 -8.84 2.35 1.40
CA LEU A 53 -9.96 2.85 2.19
C LEU A 53 -10.26 4.28 1.73
N ALA A 54 -11.47 4.51 1.21
CA ALA A 54 -11.93 5.86 0.91
C ALA A 54 -11.90 6.72 2.18
N GLU A 55 -11.35 7.93 2.07
CA GLU A 55 -11.09 8.84 3.20
C GLU A 55 -12.37 9.14 3.99
N ARG A 56 -12.40 8.77 5.28
CA ARG A 56 -13.46 9.20 6.22
C ARG A 56 -13.28 10.64 6.72
N ASP A 57 -12.20 11.31 6.34
CA ASP A 57 -11.78 12.57 6.95
C ASP A 57 -11.21 13.50 5.86
N ARG A 58 -11.80 14.69 5.67
CA ARG A 58 -11.43 15.66 4.61
C ARG A 58 -9.98 16.18 4.74
N PHE A 59 -9.29 15.85 5.83
CA PHE A 59 -7.93 16.31 6.12
C PHE A 59 -6.89 15.19 6.15
N LYS A 60 -7.28 13.92 5.97
CA LYS A 60 -6.38 12.76 6.14
C LYS A 60 -6.26 11.98 4.84
N GLY A 61 -5.11 12.14 4.18
CA GLY A 61 -4.75 11.48 2.93
C GLY A 61 -5.15 10.00 2.81
N LEU A 62 -5.38 9.55 1.57
CA LEU A 62 -5.54 8.17 1.11
C LEU A 62 -4.94 7.10 2.04
N GLN A 63 -5.79 6.19 2.52
CA GLN A 63 -5.42 5.11 3.44
C GLN A 63 -5.40 3.75 2.76
N PHE A 64 -4.48 2.88 3.18
CA PHE A 64 -4.30 1.53 2.65
C PHE A 64 -4.40 0.47 3.74
N GLU A 65 -4.94 -0.68 3.36
CA GLU A 65 -4.97 -1.91 4.16
C GLU A 65 -4.59 -3.11 3.28
N LEU A 66 -4.36 -4.27 3.92
CA LEU A 66 -4.15 -5.51 3.18
C LEU A 66 -5.45 -5.96 2.52
N GLY A 67 -5.32 -6.52 1.32
CA GLY A 67 -6.38 -7.30 0.71
C GLY A 67 -6.68 -8.55 1.52
N ALA A 68 -7.95 -8.88 1.67
CA ALA A 68 -8.35 -10.13 2.29
C ALA A 68 -7.85 -11.30 1.41
N PRO A 69 -7.33 -12.40 1.99
CA PRO A 69 -7.07 -13.59 1.22
C PRO A 69 -8.37 -13.99 0.52
N VAL A 70 -8.33 -14.16 -0.81
CA VAL A 70 -9.44 -14.73 -1.57
C VAL A 70 -9.49 -16.21 -1.19
N VAL A 71 -10.21 -16.52 -0.12
CA VAL A 71 -10.57 -17.91 0.21
C VAL A 71 -11.79 -18.23 -0.62
N GLY A 72 -11.58 -19.03 -1.66
CA GLY A 72 -12.58 -19.64 -2.52
C GLY A 72 -12.24 -21.10 -2.73
#